data_AF-A0A8T0EHM3-F1
#
_entry.id   AF-A0A8T0EHM3-F1
#
_cell.length_a   1.000
_cell.length_b   1.000
_cell.length_c   1.000
_cell.angle_alpha   90.00
_cell.angle_beta   90.00
_cell.angle_gamma   90.00
#
_symmetry.space_group_name_H-M   'P 1'
#
loop_
_entity.id
_entity.type
_entity.pdbx_description
1 polymer ?
#
loop_
_entity_poly.entity_id
_entity_poly.type
_entity_poly.pdbx_seq_one_letter_code
_entity_poly.pdbx_strand_id
1 'polypeptide(L)'
;MWTIASFVVWCFLGAFISGLNATVLDLSNMLSVTTSRSPLDFLNYGNWCGLGGSGYPLDSIDRCCKMHDLCYENASDSVCWNEKPHLATYRWKSYAGKIHCNRGDYPCGLASCRCDGKFASCVAAYEHSYNPGLKKVRPPLYNAIQRVISNLSKRRIDAPFISIKFV
;
A
#
# COMPACT_ATOMS: atom_id res chain seq x y z
N MET A 1 -41.56 18.79 -7.53
CA MET A 1 -41.44 17.59 -8.38
C MET A 1 -40.06 17.64 -9.03
N TRP A 2 -39.12 16.79 -8.59
CA TRP A 2 -37.77 16.78 -9.15
C TRP A 2 -37.82 16.22 -10.57
N THR A 3 -37.24 16.93 -11.54
CA THR A 3 -37.24 16.46 -12.92
C THR A 3 -36.37 15.23 -13.05
N ILE A 4 -36.65 14.39 -14.04
CA ILE A 4 -35.85 13.19 -14.37
C ILE A 4 -34.37 13.58 -14.57
N ALA A 5 -34.11 14.78 -15.12
CA ALA A 5 -32.77 15.33 -15.27
C ALA A 5 -32.05 15.58 -13.93
N SER A 6 -32.76 16.05 -12.90
CA SER A 6 -32.17 16.27 -11.57
C SER A 6 -31.81 14.95 -10.86
N PHE A 7 -32.60 13.89 -11.07
CA PHE A 7 -32.29 12.55 -10.56
C PHE A 7 -31.03 11.96 -11.22
N VAL A 8 -30.90 12.13 -12.53
CA VAL A 8 -29.75 11.64 -13.29
C VAL A 8 -28.46 12.37 -12.88
N VAL A 9 -28.52 13.70 -12.69
CA VAL A 9 -27.39 14.49 -12.19
C VAL A 9 -26.96 14.05 -10.78
N TRP A 10 -27.92 13.73 -9.90
CA TRP A 10 -27.61 13.20 -8.56
C TRP A 10 -27.04 11.78 -8.59
N CYS A 11 -27.52 10.90 -9.48
CA CYS A 11 -26.94 9.58 -9.68
C CYS A 11 -25.48 9.67 -10.18
N PHE A 12 -25.18 10.59 -11.10
CA PHE A 12 -23.82 10.77 -11.60
C PHE A 12 -22.88 11.43 -10.59
N LEU A 13 -23.36 12.37 -9.76
CA LEU A 13 -22.57 12.95 -8.66
C LEU A 13 -22.37 11.96 -7.50
N GLY A 14 -23.35 11.13 -7.20
CA GLY A 14 -23.28 10.10 -6.15
C GLY A 14 -22.30 8.96 -6.49
N ALA A 15 -22.17 8.61 -7.77
CA ALA A 15 -21.22 7.60 -8.24
C ALA A 15 -19.76 8.08 -8.25
N PHE A 16 -19.50 9.39 -8.15
CA PHE A 16 -18.15 9.96 -8.23
C PHE A 16 -17.41 10.04 -6.88
N ILE A 17 -18.12 9.85 -5.75
CA ILE A 17 -17.53 9.95 -4.40
C ILE A 17 -16.99 8.58 -3.90
N SER A 18 -17.38 7.47 -4.52
CA SER A 18 -17.00 6.11 -4.12
C SER A 18 -15.60 5.69 -4.63
N GLY A 19 -14.58 6.52 -4.43
CA GLY A 19 -13.28 6.35 -5.10
C GLY A 19 -12.02 6.57 -4.25
N LEU A 20 -12.12 6.73 -2.93
CA LEU A 20 -10.93 6.60 -2.08
C LEU A 20 -10.77 5.14 -1.68
N ASN A 21 -9.60 4.55 -1.95
CA ASN A 21 -9.26 3.15 -1.65
C ASN A 21 -9.53 2.83 -0.17
N ALA A 22 -10.69 2.22 0.12
CA ALA A 22 -11.16 1.95 1.48
C ALA A 22 -10.14 1.14 2.28
N THR A 23 -9.51 0.14 1.63
CA THR A 23 -8.46 -0.74 2.18
C THR A 23 -7.29 -0.04 2.85
N VAL A 24 -6.64 0.92 2.18
CA VAL A 24 -5.44 1.57 2.72
C VAL A 24 -5.80 2.42 3.93
N LEU A 25 -6.96 3.06 3.88
CA LEU A 25 -7.51 3.79 5.02
C LEU A 25 -7.90 2.84 6.16
N ASP A 26 -8.50 1.70 5.84
CA ASP A 26 -8.87 0.67 6.80
C ASP A 26 -7.64 0.06 7.49
N LEU A 27 -6.58 -0.24 6.74
CA LEU A 27 -5.29 -0.70 7.30
C LEU A 27 -4.68 0.34 8.24
N SER A 28 -4.70 1.61 7.84
CA SER A 28 -4.23 2.72 8.69
C SER A 28 -5.05 2.81 9.99
N ASN A 29 -6.36 2.65 9.90
CA ASN A 29 -7.23 2.65 11.07
C ASN A 29 -6.99 1.41 11.95
N MET A 30 -6.78 0.23 11.38
CA MET A 30 -6.42 -0.98 12.12
C MET A 30 -5.10 -0.81 12.87
N LEU A 31 -4.07 -0.25 12.23
CA LEU A 31 -2.81 0.09 12.91
C LEU A 31 -3.03 1.12 14.03
N SER A 32 -3.88 2.12 13.82
CA SER A 32 -4.15 3.16 14.82
C SER A 32 -4.83 2.61 16.08
N VAL A 33 -5.66 1.57 15.96
CA VAL A 33 -6.36 0.97 17.11
C VAL A 33 -5.59 -0.20 17.75
N THR A 34 -4.58 -0.75 17.07
CA THR A 34 -3.79 -1.89 17.55
C THR A 34 -2.42 -1.47 18.09
N THR A 35 -1.91 -0.33 17.66
CA THR A 35 -0.60 0.19 18.04
C THR A 35 -0.73 1.54 18.73
N SER A 36 0.29 1.91 19.51
CA SER A 36 0.48 3.23 20.10
C SER A 36 1.26 4.18 19.19
N ARG A 37 1.57 3.77 17.95
CA ARG A 37 2.36 4.52 16.98
C ARG A 37 1.49 5.10 15.87
N SER A 38 2.05 6.09 15.16
CA SER A 38 1.41 6.58 13.93
C SER A 38 1.48 5.50 12.85
N PRO A 39 0.39 5.17 12.13
CA PRO A 39 0.44 4.25 10.99
C PRO A 39 1.46 4.69 9.93
N LEU A 40 1.71 6.01 9.85
CA LEU A 40 2.70 6.57 8.96
C LEU A 40 4.11 6.08 9.26
N ASP A 41 4.44 5.65 10.49
CA ASP A 41 5.76 5.12 10.86
C ASP A 41 6.11 3.85 10.06
N PHE A 42 5.12 3.05 9.68
CA PHE A 42 5.33 1.78 8.99
C PHE A 42 5.35 1.90 7.46
N LEU A 43 5.03 3.07 6.88
CA LEU A 43 5.04 3.27 5.42
C LEU A 43 6.47 3.43 4.84
N ASN A 44 6.88 2.67 3.82
CA ASN A 44 8.26 2.72 3.30
C ASN A 44 9.29 2.44 4.42
N TYR A 45 9.08 1.37 5.18
CA TYR A 45 9.94 0.94 6.27
C TYR A 45 10.65 -0.36 5.89
N GLY A 46 11.94 -0.47 6.20
CA GLY A 46 12.70 -1.68 5.91
C GLY A 46 12.72 -2.03 4.41
N ASN A 47 12.78 -3.31 4.09
CA ASN A 47 12.84 -3.83 2.73
C ASN A 47 11.48 -4.22 2.13
N TRP A 48 10.46 -4.40 2.96
CA TRP A 48 9.16 -4.96 2.59
C TRP A 48 7.98 -4.03 2.88
N CYS A 49 8.05 -3.13 3.86
CA CYS A 49 6.90 -2.25 4.14
C CYS A 49 6.80 -1.15 3.08
N GLY A 50 5.90 -1.27 2.10
CA GLY A 50 5.68 -0.25 1.09
C GLY A 50 5.23 -0.84 -0.25
N LEU A 51 5.52 -0.12 -1.34
CA LEU A 51 5.26 -0.66 -2.68
C LEU A 51 6.39 -1.61 -3.08
N GLY A 52 6.05 -2.89 -3.22
CA GLY A 52 6.97 -3.97 -3.52
C GLY A 52 7.78 -4.40 -2.29
N GLY A 53 8.68 -5.36 -2.48
CA GLY A 53 9.53 -5.87 -1.42
C GLY A 53 10.51 -6.89 -1.96
N SER A 54 11.75 -6.89 -1.46
CA SER A 54 12.75 -7.87 -1.86
C SER A 54 13.87 -7.99 -0.84
N GLY A 55 14.60 -9.11 -0.89
CA GLY A 55 15.70 -9.37 0.03
C GLY A 55 15.27 -9.80 1.43
N TYR A 56 16.20 -9.72 2.38
CA TYR A 56 15.96 -10.15 3.76
C TYR A 56 15.25 -9.07 4.58
N PRO A 57 14.24 -9.45 5.41
CA PRO A 57 13.66 -8.53 6.38
C PRO A 57 14.72 -8.01 7.36
N LEU A 58 14.73 -6.70 7.60
CA LEU A 58 15.74 -6.04 8.44
C LEU A 58 15.42 -6.13 9.93
N ASP A 59 14.15 -6.28 10.30
CA ASP A 59 13.69 -6.50 11.67
C ASP A 59 12.34 -7.26 11.70
N SER A 60 11.73 -7.34 12.88
CA SER A 60 10.45 -8.02 13.08
C SER A 60 9.28 -7.30 12.41
N ILE A 61 9.28 -5.96 12.36
CA ILE A 61 8.23 -5.16 11.70
C ILE A 61 8.31 -5.37 10.18
N ASP A 62 9.51 -5.33 9.61
CA ASP A 62 9.76 -5.59 8.20
C ASP A 62 9.38 -7.04 7.82
N ARG A 63 9.52 -7.99 8.76
CA ARG A 63 9.01 -9.35 8.58
C ARG A 63 7.48 -9.40 8.56
N CYS A 64 6.79 -8.61 9.38
CA CYS A 64 5.33 -8.48 9.30
C CYS A 64 4.90 -7.98 7.92
N CYS A 65 5.63 -7.02 7.35
CA CYS A 65 5.36 -6.50 6.01
C CYS A 65 5.57 -7.56 4.93
N LYS A 66 6.67 -8.33 5.01
CA LYS A 66 6.87 -9.49 4.12
C LYS A 66 5.70 -10.47 4.18
N MET A 67 5.22 -10.78 5.39
CA MET A 67 4.08 -11.68 5.55
C MET A 67 2.77 -11.09 5.01
N HIS A 68 2.60 -9.77 5.09
CA HIS A 68 1.45 -9.06 4.53
C HIS A 68 1.45 -9.11 3.00
N ASP A 69 2.60 -8.82 2.37
CA ASP A 69 2.78 -8.93 0.92
C ASP A 69 2.45 -10.33 0.40
N LEU A 70 2.99 -11.37 1.06
CA LEU A 70 2.71 -12.77 0.71
C LEU A 70 1.23 -13.14 0.93
N CYS A 71 0.58 -12.55 1.93
CA CYS A 71 -0.85 -12.77 2.15
C CYS A 71 -1.69 -12.18 1.02
N TYR A 72 -1.35 -10.97 0.57
CA TYR A 72 -1.98 -10.34 -0.58
C TYR A 72 -1.70 -11.10 -1.88
N GLU A 73 -0.47 -11.54 -2.12
CA GLU A 73 -0.14 -12.36 -3.30
C GLU A 73 -0.99 -13.63 -3.33
N ASN A 74 -1.06 -14.36 -2.22
CA ASN A 74 -1.91 -15.54 -2.12
C ASN A 74 -3.41 -15.21 -2.29
N ALA A 75 -3.90 -14.10 -1.74
CA ALA A 75 -5.29 -13.69 -1.93
C ALA A 75 -5.60 -13.34 -3.39
N SER A 76 -4.68 -12.63 -4.05
CA SER A 76 -4.74 -12.30 -5.48
C SER A 76 -4.89 -13.56 -6.33
N ASP A 77 -4.08 -14.57 -6.05
CA ASP A 77 -4.03 -15.81 -6.85
C ASP A 77 -5.21 -16.75 -6.57
N SER A 78 -5.76 -16.74 -5.35
CA SER A 78 -6.73 -17.75 -4.92
C SER A 78 -8.19 -17.29 -4.94
N VAL A 79 -8.48 -16.04 -4.55
CA VAL A 79 -9.86 -15.60 -4.24
C VAL A 79 -10.26 -14.25 -4.80
N CYS A 80 -9.32 -13.50 -5.40
CA CYS A 80 -9.61 -12.15 -5.91
C CYS A 80 -9.84 -12.09 -7.43
N TRP A 81 -9.67 -13.19 -8.18
CA TRP A 81 -10.03 -13.31 -9.62
C TRP A 81 -9.70 -12.07 -10.48
N ASN A 82 -8.45 -11.60 -10.43
CA ASN A 82 -7.90 -10.41 -11.12
C ASN A 82 -8.15 -9.05 -10.44
N GLU A 83 -8.88 -9.00 -9.32
CA GLU A 83 -8.89 -7.83 -8.43
C GLU A 83 -7.62 -7.80 -7.58
N LYS A 84 -7.10 -6.59 -7.33
CA LYS A 84 -5.97 -6.42 -6.42
C LYS A 84 -6.48 -6.35 -4.98
N PRO A 85 -5.96 -7.15 -4.02
CA PRO A 85 -6.43 -7.13 -2.63
C PRO A 85 -6.41 -5.75 -1.97
N HIS A 86 -5.45 -4.90 -2.31
CA HIS A 86 -5.35 -3.52 -1.82
C HIS A 86 -6.38 -2.57 -2.44
N LEU A 87 -7.28 -3.02 -3.31
CA LEU A 87 -8.42 -2.26 -3.82
C LEU A 87 -9.76 -2.81 -3.28
N ALA A 88 -9.74 -3.93 -2.58
CA ALA A 88 -10.93 -4.66 -2.19
C ALA A 88 -11.65 -4.06 -0.98
N THR A 89 -12.90 -3.62 -1.15
CA THR A 89 -13.66 -3.06 -0.03
C THR A 89 -14.05 -4.13 0.99
N TYR A 90 -13.98 -3.81 2.29
CA TYR A 90 -14.41 -4.74 3.35
C TYR A 90 -14.87 -4.00 4.59
N ARG A 91 -15.44 -4.74 5.55
CA ARG A 91 -15.92 -4.23 6.83
C ARG A 91 -15.22 -4.95 7.97
N TRP A 92 -14.84 -4.19 8.99
CA TRP A 92 -14.14 -4.70 10.15
C TRP A 92 -14.57 -3.97 11.43
N LYS A 93 -14.28 -4.59 12.57
CA LYS A 93 -14.45 -4.02 13.91
C LYS A 93 -13.23 -4.35 14.76
N SER A 94 -12.99 -3.55 15.79
CA SER A 94 -11.99 -3.85 16.83
C SER A 94 -12.67 -4.07 18.16
N TYR A 95 -12.23 -5.10 18.89
CA TYR A 95 -12.60 -5.35 20.27
C TYR A 95 -11.33 -5.64 21.07
N ALA A 96 -11.03 -4.80 22.08
CA ALA A 96 -9.84 -4.93 22.93
C ALA A 96 -8.52 -5.10 22.13
N GLY A 97 -8.34 -4.30 21.07
CA GLY A 97 -7.15 -4.34 20.22
C GLY A 97 -7.08 -5.54 19.26
N LYS A 98 -8.14 -6.34 19.14
CA LYS A 98 -8.23 -7.45 18.18
C LYS A 98 -9.11 -7.08 17.00
N ILE A 99 -8.61 -7.35 15.79
CA ILE A 99 -9.34 -7.08 14.54
C ILE A 99 -10.29 -8.24 14.22
N HIS A 100 -11.54 -7.89 13.94
CA HIS A 100 -12.61 -8.81 13.54
C HIS A 100 -13.16 -8.42 12.16
N CYS A 101 -12.93 -9.29 11.17
CA CYS A 101 -13.45 -9.13 9.82
C CYS A 101 -14.88 -9.62 9.68
N ASN A 102 -15.69 -8.92 8.89
CA ASN A 102 -17.06 -9.35 8.59
C ASN A 102 -17.05 -10.56 7.66
N ARG A 103 -17.53 -11.71 8.14
CA ARG A 103 -17.59 -12.96 7.37
C ARG A 103 -18.57 -12.91 6.18
N GLY A 104 -19.49 -11.94 6.17
CA GLY A 104 -20.43 -11.73 5.06
C GLY A 104 -19.90 -10.83 3.94
N ASP A 105 -18.65 -10.38 4.01
CA ASP A 105 -18.01 -9.69 2.89
C ASP A 105 -17.70 -10.68 1.76
N TYR A 106 -17.62 -10.16 0.53
CA TYR A 106 -17.25 -10.95 -0.63
C TYR A 106 -15.82 -11.51 -0.48
N PRO A 107 -15.47 -12.62 -1.18
CA PRO A 107 -14.26 -13.39 -0.88
C PRO A 107 -12.96 -12.59 -0.85
N CYS A 108 -12.73 -11.71 -1.84
CA CYS A 108 -11.52 -10.87 -1.86
C CYS A 108 -11.50 -9.87 -0.71
N GLY A 109 -12.61 -9.15 -0.44
CA GLY A 109 -12.71 -8.22 0.68
C GLY A 109 -12.44 -8.91 2.04
N LEU A 110 -13.03 -10.09 2.27
CA LEU A 110 -12.77 -10.88 3.47
C LEU A 110 -11.30 -11.32 3.59
N ALA A 111 -10.67 -11.71 2.48
CA ALA A 111 -9.27 -12.08 2.45
C ALA A 111 -8.35 -10.89 2.74
N SER A 112 -8.59 -9.74 2.09
CA SER A 112 -7.87 -8.49 2.35
C SER A 112 -7.97 -8.08 3.82
N CYS A 113 -9.18 -8.05 4.39
CA CYS A 113 -9.36 -7.74 5.81
C CYS A 113 -8.56 -8.68 6.72
N ARG A 114 -8.52 -9.99 6.41
CA ARG A 114 -7.77 -10.96 7.20
C ARG A 114 -6.26 -10.75 7.11
N CYS A 115 -5.75 -10.40 5.93
CA CYS A 115 -4.34 -10.05 5.76
C CYS A 115 -4.00 -8.80 6.58
N ASP A 116 -4.85 -7.78 6.51
CA ASP A 116 -4.65 -6.49 7.19
C ASP A 116 -4.74 -6.62 8.71
N GLY A 117 -5.72 -7.38 9.21
CA GLY A 117 -5.85 -7.68 10.64
C GLY A 117 -4.67 -8.47 11.19
N LYS A 118 -4.13 -9.43 10.42
CA LYS A 118 -2.91 -10.17 10.79
C LYS A 118 -1.69 -9.26 10.81
N PHE A 119 -1.55 -8.40 9.81
CA PHE A 119 -0.47 -7.42 9.75
C PHE A 119 -0.49 -6.47 10.94
N ALA A 120 -1.65 -5.84 11.22
CA ALA A 120 -1.83 -4.94 12.34
C ALA A 120 -1.49 -5.61 13.69
N SER A 121 -1.97 -6.85 13.88
CA SER A 121 -1.64 -7.64 15.08
C SER A 121 -0.14 -7.97 15.19
N CYS A 122 0.50 -8.28 14.07
CA CYS A 122 1.94 -8.55 14.02
C CYS A 122 2.76 -7.31 14.39
N VAL A 123 2.42 -6.16 13.80
CA VAL A 123 3.11 -4.89 14.09
C VAL A 123 2.91 -4.48 15.55
N ALA A 124 1.71 -4.64 16.10
CA ALA A 124 1.44 -4.36 17.52
C ALA A 124 2.33 -5.18 18.47
N ALA A 125 2.63 -6.43 18.12
CA ALA A 125 3.53 -7.29 18.91
C ALA A 125 5.00 -6.84 18.88
N TYR A 126 5.40 -5.98 17.93
CA TYR A 126 6.78 -5.54 17.74
C TYR A 126 6.95 -4.02 17.76
N GLU A 127 5.90 -3.24 18.09
CA GLU A 127 5.92 -1.77 17.99
C GLU A 127 7.03 -1.11 18.83
N HIS A 128 7.41 -1.74 19.93
CA HIS A 128 8.47 -1.29 20.84
C HIS A 128 9.87 -1.48 20.24
N SER A 129 10.01 -2.34 19.23
CA SER A 129 11.25 -2.56 18.47
C SER A 129 11.39 -1.67 17.24
N TYR A 130 10.45 -0.73 17.02
CA TYR A 130 10.49 0.20 15.90
C TYR A 130 11.82 0.97 15.84
N ASN A 131 12.49 0.90 14.69
CA ASN A 131 13.74 1.57 14.44
C ASN A 131 13.57 2.69 13.38
N PRO A 132 13.58 3.98 13.77
CA PRO A 132 13.43 5.08 12.82
C PRO A 132 14.52 5.11 11.74
N GLY A 133 15.69 4.50 11.98
CA GLY A 133 16.76 4.38 10.98
C GLY A 133 16.42 3.49 9.79
N LEU A 134 15.40 2.63 9.91
CA LEU A 134 14.91 1.79 8.80
C LEU A 134 13.84 2.49 7.96
N LYS A 135 13.45 3.72 8.32
CA LYS A 135 12.50 4.53 7.58
C LYS A 135 13.12 5.06 6.29
N LYS A 136 12.62 4.60 5.15
CA LYS A 136 13.01 5.15 3.85
C LYS A 136 12.21 6.42 3.59
N VAL A 137 12.84 7.57 3.77
CA VAL A 137 12.32 8.83 3.24
C VAL A 137 12.39 8.70 1.72
N ARG A 138 11.23 8.59 1.04
CA ARG A 138 11.24 8.75 -0.42
C ARG A 138 11.91 10.10 -0.69
N PRO A 139 12.95 10.16 -1.54
CA PRO A 139 13.47 11.46 -1.95
C PRO A 139 12.27 12.27 -2.46
N PRO A 140 12.15 13.58 -2.15
CA PRO A 140 11.15 14.42 -2.80
C PRO A 140 11.20 14.15 -4.30
N LEU A 141 10.04 14.14 -4.99
CA LEU A 141 9.95 13.81 -6.41
C LEU A 141 11.03 14.54 -7.25
N TYR A 142 11.40 15.75 -6.84
CA TYR A 142 12.55 16.50 -7.33
C TYR A 142 13.89 15.75 -7.29
N ASN A 143 14.27 15.14 -6.17
CA ASN A 143 15.51 14.38 -6.02
C ASN A 143 15.52 13.10 -6.87
N ALA A 144 14.36 12.46 -7.04
CA ALA A 144 14.21 11.32 -7.94
C ALA A 144 14.37 11.74 -9.41
N ILE A 145 13.73 12.85 -9.80
CA ILE A 145 13.90 13.47 -11.12
C ILE A 145 15.36 13.88 -11.34
N GLN A 146 16.02 14.50 -10.38
CA GLN A 146 17.44 14.90 -10.47
C GLN A 146 18.37 13.70 -10.63
N ARG A 147 18.11 12.56 -9.96
CA ARG A 147 18.87 11.31 -10.19
C ARG A 147 18.66 10.75 -11.59
N VAL A 148 17.45 10.87 -12.15
CA VAL A 148 17.18 10.46 -13.53
C VAL A 148 17.91 11.41 -14.50
N ILE A 149 17.81 12.73 -14.30
CA ILE A 149 18.48 13.75 -15.11
C ILE A 149 20.01 13.58 -15.06
N SER A 150 20.60 13.34 -13.89
CA SER A 150 22.04 13.13 -13.75
C SER A 150 22.52 11.83 -14.39
N ASN A 151 21.71 10.76 -14.32
CA ASN A 151 22.00 9.52 -15.04
C ASN A 151 21.84 9.67 -16.57
N LEU A 152 20.91 10.50 -17.03
CA LEU A 152 20.76 10.84 -18.45
C LEU A 152 21.92 11.72 -18.94
N SER A 153 22.42 12.66 -18.13
CA SER A 153 23.60 13.45 -18.49
C SER A 153 24.87 12.61 -18.53
N LYS A 154 25.02 11.65 -17.60
CA LYS A 154 26.16 10.72 -17.58
C LYS A 154 26.16 9.80 -18.81
N ARG A 155 25.01 9.24 -19.19
CA ARG A 155 24.88 8.46 -20.45
C ARG A 155 25.19 9.28 -21.70
N ARG A 156 24.94 10.59 -21.68
CA ARG A 156 25.28 11.50 -22.78
C ARG A 156 26.79 11.74 -22.89
N ILE A 157 27.51 11.75 -21.76
CA ILE A 157 28.96 11.94 -21.70
C ILE A 157 29.70 10.64 -22.05
N ASP A 158 29.17 9.49 -21.65
CA ASP A 158 29.77 8.18 -21.89
C ASP A 158 29.40 7.57 -23.26
N ALA A 159 28.55 8.25 -24.05
CA ALA A 159 28.22 7.81 -25.40
C ALA A 159 29.44 7.97 -26.32
N PRO A 160 29.93 6.91 -26.99
CA PRO A 160 31.05 7.03 -27.91
C PRO A 160 30.68 8.02 -29.01
N PHE A 161 31.60 8.94 -29.31
CA PHE A 161 31.50 9.88 -30.42
C PHE A 161 31.48 9.06 -31.72
N ILE A 162 30.30 8.67 -32.19
CA ILE A 162 30.14 8.07 -33.50
C ILE A 162 30.39 9.21 -34.49
N SER A 163 31.63 9.30 -34.96
CA SER A 163 31.97 10.08 -36.14
C SER A 163 31.19 9.51 -37.32
N ILE A 164 30.08 10.15 -37.65
CA ILE A 164 29.38 9.92 -38.91
C ILE A 164 30.33 10.45 -39.99
N LYS A 165 31.09 9.55 -40.62
CA LYS A 165 31.72 9.85 -41.91
C LYS A 165 30.59 10.00 -42.92
N PHE A 166 30.33 11.23 -43.34
CA PHE A 166 29.58 11.50 -44.55
C PHE A 166 30.37 10.91 -45.73
N VAL A 167 29.76 9.93 -46.40
CA VAL A 167 30.13 9.49 -47.77
C VAL A 167 29.10 10.10 -48.70
#